data_AF-A0A974S9K2-F1
#
_entry.id   AF-A0A974S9K2-F1
#
_cell.length_a   1.000
_cell.length_b   1.000
_cell.length_c   1.000
_cell.angle_alpha   90.00
_cell.angle_beta   90.00
_cell.angle_gamma   90.00
#
_symmetry.space_group_name_H-M   'P 1'
#
loop_
_entity.id
_entity.type
_entity.pdbx_description
1 polymer ?
#
loop_
_entity_poly.entity_id
_entity_poly.type
_entity_poly.pdbx_seq_one_letter_code
_entity_poly.pdbx_strand_id
1 'polypeptide(L)'
;MDGRRHRLLGALERHRTPEGVDFTAYIAEMAPVWRRRHAGRKAEVRVTAIPVLAPDTAASTLALIAQELVGNALAHGYPDDRPGLVEISLTQGADGRHDLTVTDDGQGFDPERARERFGLWFVRSLAAQVRGEFTLTSQPSCTAKLVFSL
;
A
#
# COMPACT_ATOMS: atom_id res chain seq x y z
N MET A 1 20.59 5.34 -8.41
CA MET A 1 19.25 4.85 -8.78
C MET A 1 18.89 3.69 -7.86
N ASP A 2 17.75 3.78 -7.19
CA ASP A 2 17.49 3.14 -5.89
C ASP A 2 17.08 1.65 -5.99
N GLY A 3 17.78 0.78 -5.25
CA GLY A 3 17.55 -0.68 -5.23
C GLY A 3 16.15 -1.12 -4.79
N ARG A 4 15.36 -0.19 -4.24
CA ARG A 4 13.93 -0.39 -3.92
C ARG A 4 13.11 -0.73 -5.16
N ARG A 5 13.28 0.06 -6.22
CA ARG A 5 12.49 -0.06 -7.46
C ARG A 5 12.80 -1.37 -8.18
N HIS A 6 14.06 -1.80 -8.16
CA HIS A 6 14.48 -3.06 -8.77
C HIS A 6 13.85 -4.28 -8.10
N ARG A 7 13.79 -4.33 -6.76
CA ARG A 7 13.11 -5.43 -6.04
C ARG A 7 11.62 -5.47 -6.29
N LEU A 8 10.96 -4.30 -6.33
CA LEU A 8 9.54 -4.21 -6.60
C LEU A 8 9.20 -4.77 -7.98
N LEU A 9 9.92 -4.33 -9.02
CA LEU A 9 9.72 -4.83 -10.38
C LEU A 9 10.05 -6.33 -10.49
N GLY A 10 11.13 -6.78 -9.84
CA GLY A 10 11.47 -8.20 -9.82
C GLY A 10 10.41 -9.06 -9.12
N ALA A 11 9.73 -8.54 -8.10
CA ALA A 11 8.61 -9.23 -7.44
C ALA A 11 7.36 -9.29 -8.33
N LEU A 12 7.02 -8.20 -9.00
CA LEU A 12 5.90 -8.21 -9.96
C LEU A 12 6.15 -9.21 -11.09
N GLU A 13 7.36 -9.28 -11.64
CA GLU A 13 7.68 -10.21 -12.72
C GLU A 13 7.53 -11.69 -12.30
N ARG A 14 7.79 -12.02 -11.02
CA ARG A 14 7.57 -13.38 -10.50
C ARG A 14 6.11 -13.79 -10.45
N HIS A 15 5.20 -12.83 -10.31
CA HIS A 15 3.75 -13.06 -10.25
C HIS A 15 3.05 -12.72 -11.57
N ARG A 16 3.82 -12.55 -12.64
CA ARG A 16 3.30 -12.28 -13.96
C ARG A 16 2.80 -13.57 -14.62
N THR A 17 1.65 -13.46 -15.25
CA THR A 17 0.98 -14.50 -16.05
C THR A 17 0.73 -13.95 -17.45
N PRO A 18 0.35 -14.79 -18.43
CA PRO A 18 -0.04 -14.30 -19.76
C PRO A 18 -1.22 -13.31 -19.72
N GLU A 19 -2.09 -13.43 -18.73
CA GLU A 19 -3.32 -12.63 -18.60
C GLU A 19 -3.15 -11.36 -17.74
N GLY A 20 -2.00 -11.19 -17.07
CA GLY A 20 -1.69 -10.05 -16.20
C GLY A 20 -0.85 -10.44 -15.00
N VAL A 21 -0.80 -9.59 -13.97
CA VAL A 21 -0.06 -9.85 -12.73
C VAL A 21 -1.03 -10.27 -11.62
N ASP A 22 -0.75 -11.38 -10.95
CA ASP A 22 -1.44 -11.77 -9.72
C ASP A 22 -1.02 -10.81 -8.60
N PHE A 23 -1.82 -9.76 -8.44
CA PHE A 23 -1.50 -8.68 -7.51
C PHE A 23 -1.71 -9.11 -6.05
N THR A 24 -2.58 -10.09 -5.83
CA THR A 24 -2.84 -10.71 -4.53
C THR A 24 -1.61 -11.47 -4.04
N ALA A 25 -1.04 -12.32 -4.90
CA ALA A 25 0.19 -13.04 -4.60
C ALA A 25 1.38 -12.08 -4.39
N TYR A 26 1.45 -11.01 -5.19
CA TYR A 26 2.44 -9.96 -5.02
C TYR A 26 2.39 -9.28 -3.63
N ILE A 27 1.21 -8.82 -3.18
CA ILE A 27 1.08 -8.18 -1.86
C ILE A 27 1.47 -9.16 -0.74
N ALA A 28 1.02 -10.41 -0.84
CA ALA A 28 1.34 -11.44 0.14
C ALA A 28 2.86 -11.70 0.25
N GLU A 29 3.58 -11.71 -0.88
CA GLU A 29 5.03 -11.85 -0.89
C GLU A 29 5.75 -10.63 -0.28
N MET A 30 5.21 -9.43 -0.53
CA MET A 30 5.85 -8.18 -0.13
C MET A 30 5.61 -7.81 1.35
N ALA A 31 4.50 -8.24 1.95
CA ALA A 31 4.20 -7.98 3.37
C ALA A 31 5.36 -8.32 4.34
N PRO A 32 5.97 -9.52 4.32
CA PRO A 32 7.11 -9.82 5.18
C PRO A 32 8.38 -9.00 4.82
N VAL A 33 8.52 -8.56 3.56
CA VAL A 33 9.63 -7.69 3.11
C VAL A 33 9.48 -6.30 3.71
N TRP A 34 8.29 -5.70 3.65
CA TRP A 34 7.99 -4.41 4.26
C TRP A 34 8.22 -4.47 5.78
N ARG A 35 7.72 -5.51 6.45
CA ARG A 35 7.98 -5.73 7.89
C ARG A 35 9.47 -5.76 8.22
N ARG A 36 10.25 -6.61 7.54
CA ARG A 36 11.70 -6.75 7.81
C ARG A 36 12.49 -5.46 7.58
N ARG A 37 12.09 -4.66 6.59
CA ARG A 37 12.76 -3.39 6.30
C ARG A 37 12.63 -2.39 7.44
N HIS A 38 11.53 -2.48 8.18
CA HIS A 38 11.25 -1.64 9.34
C HIS A 38 11.48 -2.39 10.64
N ALA A 39 12.38 -3.39 10.69
CA ALA A 39 12.61 -4.25 11.86
C ALA A 39 13.03 -3.52 13.16
N GLY A 40 13.39 -2.23 13.10
CA GLY A 40 13.51 -1.40 14.29
C GLY A 40 12.17 -1.16 15.00
N ARG A 41 11.04 -1.31 14.30
CA ARG A 41 9.67 -1.16 14.80
C ARG A 41 9.05 -2.51 15.12
N LYS A 42 8.20 -2.55 16.15
CA LYS A 42 7.49 -3.76 16.60
C LYS A 42 6.11 -3.96 15.95
N ALA A 43 5.88 -3.32 14.79
CA ALA A 43 4.60 -3.41 14.10
C ALA A 43 4.51 -4.68 13.24
N GLU A 44 3.39 -5.40 13.35
CA GLU A 44 3.03 -6.49 12.44
C GLU A 44 2.47 -5.94 11.13
N VAL A 45 2.56 -6.74 10.06
CA VAL A 45 1.90 -6.46 8.79
C VAL A 45 1.01 -7.65 8.46
N ARG A 46 -0.30 -7.43 8.33
CA ARG A 46 -1.30 -8.44 7.97
C ARG A 46 -1.93 -8.10 6.63
N VAL A 47 -2.28 -9.13 5.86
CA VAL A 47 -2.86 -9.00 4.53
C VAL A 47 -4.16 -9.79 4.48
N THR A 48 -5.23 -9.13 4.04
CA THR A 48 -6.51 -9.74 3.67
C THR A 48 -6.83 -9.33 2.25
N ALA A 49 -6.81 -10.25 1.31
CA ALA A 49 -6.95 -9.91 -0.11
C ALA A 49 -7.82 -10.91 -0.85
N ILE A 50 -8.75 -10.41 -1.66
CA ILE A 50 -9.42 -11.21 -2.70
C ILE A 50 -8.45 -11.48 -3.85
N PRO A 51 -8.69 -12.49 -4.70
CA PRO A 51 -7.94 -12.67 -5.94
C PRO A 51 -8.11 -11.48 -6.88
N VAL A 52 -7.01 -10.88 -7.32
CA VAL A 52 -6.99 -9.74 -8.24
C VAL A 52 -5.90 -9.94 -9.27
N LEU A 53 -6.31 -10.02 -10.54
CA LEU A 53 -5.42 -10.04 -11.69
C LEU A 53 -5.40 -8.64 -12.33
N ALA A 54 -4.26 -7.96 -12.26
CA ALA A 54 -4.11 -6.59 -12.73
C ALA A 54 -3.30 -6.52 -14.04
N PRO A 55 -3.64 -5.65 -15.01
CA PRO A 55 -2.78 -5.37 -16.15
C PRO A 55 -1.39 -4.87 -15.70
N ASP A 56 -0.33 -5.22 -16.43
CA ASP A 56 1.07 -4.92 -16.05
C ASP A 56 1.32 -3.46 -15.64
N THR A 57 0.72 -2.52 -16.37
CA THR A 57 0.83 -1.07 -16.11
C THR A 57 0.13 -0.64 -14.82
N ALA A 58 -1.05 -1.20 -14.55
CA ALA A 58 -1.79 -0.97 -13.32
C ALA A 58 -1.06 -1.61 -12.13
N ALA A 59 -0.61 -2.87 -12.26
CA ALA A 59 0.11 -3.59 -11.22
C ALA A 59 1.38 -2.86 -10.77
N SER A 60 2.15 -2.33 -11.72
CA SER A 60 3.34 -1.52 -11.43
C SER A 60 3.02 -0.26 -10.61
N THR A 61 1.92 0.41 -10.94
CA THR A 61 1.47 1.64 -10.26
C THR A 61 0.92 1.33 -8.87
N LEU A 62 0.08 0.30 -8.75
CA LEU A 62 -0.50 -0.17 -7.49
C LEU A 62 0.58 -0.64 -6.52
N ALA A 63 1.61 -1.32 -7.01
CA ALA A 63 2.76 -1.76 -6.21
C ALA A 63 3.51 -0.58 -5.59
N LEU A 64 3.72 0.50 -6.35
CA LEU A 64 4.34 1.72 -5.84
C LEU A 64 3.46 2.39 -4.78
N ILE A 65 2.15 2.48 -5.01
CA ILE A 65 1.21 3.02 -4.03
C ILE A 65 1.26 2.19 -2.73
N ALA A 66 1.13 0.87 -2.81
CA ALA A 66 1.16 -0.01 -1.65
C ALA A 66 2.46 0.14 -0.85
N GLN A 67 3.61 0.19 -1.54
CA GLN A 67 4.91 0.38 -0.89
C GLN A 67 4.98 1.68 -0.10
N GLU A 68 4.52 2.79 -0.67
CA GLU A 68 4.57 4.09 0.00
C GLU A 68 3.58 4.17 1.16
N LEU A 69 2.37 3.62 1.00
CA LEU A 69 1.37 3.60 2.07
C LEU A 69 1.85 2.76 3.28
N VAL A 70 2.32 1.54 3.03
CA VAL A 70 2.84 0.66 4.10
C VAL A 70 4.11 1.25 4.72
N GLY A 71 4.99 1.83 3.90
CA GLY A 71 6.19 2.51 4.37
C GLY A 71 5.86 3.68 5.29
N ASN A 72 4.88 4.51 4.95
CA ASN A 72 4.43 5.63 5.77
C ASN A 72 3.84 5.16 7.10
N ALA A 73 2.97 4.14 7.08
CA ALA A 73 2.41 3.53 8.29
C ALA A 73 3.50 3.03 9.24
N LEU A 74 4.45 2.24 8.72
CA LEU A 74 5.55 1.70 9.53
C LEU A 74 6.54 2.77 10.01
N ALA A 75 6.77 3.84 9.22
CA ALA A 75 7.71 4.90 9.58
C ALA A 75 7.13 5.88 10.59
N HIS A 76 5.84 6.16 10.54
CA HIS A 76 5.20 7.28 11.25
C HIS A 76 4.13 6.87 12.27
N GLY A 77 3.48 5.72 12.09
CA GLY A 77 2.40 5.27 12.98
C GLY A 77 2.87 4.89 14.38
N TYR A 78 4.12 4.43 14.51
CA TYR A 78 4.65 3.79 15.73
C TYR A 78 5.95 4.45 16.24
N PRO A 79 5.89 5.64 16.85
CA PRO A 79 7.04 6.23 17.52
C PRO A 79 7.51 5.35 18.70
N ASP A 80 8.75 5.55 19.13
CA ASP A 80 9.37 4.89 20.30
C ASP A 80 9.27 3.35 20.32
N ASP A 81 9.26 2.77 19.11
CA ASP A 81 9.19 1.33 18.85
C ASP A 81 8.01 0.62 19.52
N ARG A 82 6.90 1.35 19.69
CA ARG A 82 5.63 0.81 20.16
C ARG A 82 5.17 -0.35 19.24
N PRO A 83 4.72 -1.49 19.80
CA PRO A 83 4.08 -2.53 19.00
C PRO A 83 2.76 -2.05 18.42
N GLY A 84 2.38 -2.62 17.29
CA GLY A 84 1.12 -2.31 16.62
C GLY A 84 0.89 -3.17 15.40
N LEU A 85 -0.09 -2.79 14.60
CA LEU A 85 -0.57 -3.55 13.47
C LEU A 85 -0.87 -2.66 12.26
N VAL A 86 -0.20 -2.96 11.16
CA VAL A 86 -0.57 -2.47 9.83
C VAL A 86 -1.37 -3.54 9.11
N GLU A 87 -2.60 -3.22 8.74
CA GLU A 87 -3.50 -4.09 7.96
C GLU A 87 -3.57 -3.60 6.51
N ILE A 88 -3.34 -4.53 5.58
CA ILE A 88 -3.48 -4.32 4.15
C ILE A 88 -4.70 -5.10 3.69
N SER A 89 -5.70 -4.40 3.15
CA SER A 89 -6.91 -5.01 2.61
C SER A 89 -7.00 -4.77 1.10
N LEU A 90 -7.29 -5.82 0.33
CA LEU A 90 -7.67 -5.72 -1.07
C LEU A 90 -9.03 -6.39 -1.26
N THR A 91 -10.06 -5.59 -1.47
CA THR A 91 -11.46 -6.04 -1.55
C THR A 91 -12.15 -5.47 -2.77
N GLN A 92 -13.36 -5.93 -3.06
CA GLN A 92 -14.22 -5.34 -4.09
C GLN A 92 -15.40 -4.65 -3.40
N GLY A 93 -15.63 -3.39 -3.75
CA GLY A 93 -16.76 -2.59 -3.30
C GLY A 93 -18.07 -3.01 -3.99
N ALA A 94 -19.20 -2.54 -3.46
CA ALA A 94 -20.52 -2.83 -4.02
C ALA A 94 -20.74 -2.26 -5.44
N ASP A 95 -19.94 -1.27 -5.84
CA ASP A 95 -19.92 -0.67 -7.18
C ASP A 95 -19.04 -1.45 -8.18
N GLY A 96 -18.50 -2.60 -7.77
CA GLY A 96 -17.62 -3.45 -8.59
C GLY A 96 -16.17 -2.96 -8.68
N ARG A 97 -15.83 -1.82 -8.08
CA ARG A 97 -14.46 -1.31 -8.03
C ARG A 97 -13.64 -2.01 -6.95
N HIS A 98 -12.32 -1.97 -7.08
CA HIS A 98 -11.40 -2.53 -6.11
C HIS A 98 -11.02 -1.48 -5.07
N ASP A 99 -10.93 -1.92 -3.82
CA ASP A 99 -10.52 -1.13 -2.67
C ASP A 99 -9.18 -1.67 -2.16
N LEU A 100 -8.10 -0.92 -2.36
CA LEU A 100 -6.81 -1.16 -1.69
C LEU A 100 -6.72 -0.23 -0.47
N THR A 101 -6.73 -0.82 0.71
CA THR A 101 -6.69 -0.09 1.99
C THR A 101 -5.44 -0.48 2.77
N VAL A 102 -4.76 0.52 3.34
CA VAL A 102 -3.70 0.33 4.34
C VAL A 102 -4.12 1.08 5.60
N THR A 103 -4.33 0.34 6.68
CA THR A 103 -4.72 0.88 7.98
C THR A 103 -3.64 0.59 9.01
N ASP A 104 -3.28 1.58 9.81
CA ASP A 104 -2.42 1.41 10.98
C ASP A 104 -3.15 1.86 12.25
N ASP A 105 -3.01 1.08 13.32
CA ASP A 105 -3.50 1.40 14.66
C ASP A 105 -2.56 2.34 15.45
N GLY A 106 -1.78 3.14 14.72
CA GLY A 106 -0.80 4.07 15.26
C GLY A 106 -1.40 5.33 15.89
N GLN A 107 -0.56 6.35 16.07
CA GLN A 107 -0.95 7.61 16.75
C GLN A 107 -1.78 8.58 15.89
N GLY A 108 -1.97 8.29 14.60
CA GLY A 108 -2.54 9.22 13.64
C GLY A 108 -1.73 10.51 13.45
N PHE A 109 -2.27 11.41 12.65
CA PHE A 109 -1.74 12.73 12.31
C PHE A 109 -2.83 13.63 11.70
N ASP A 110 -2.56 14.92 11.56
CA ASP A 110 -3.41 15.86 10.81
C ASP A 110 -3.16 15.69 9.29
N PRO A 111 -4.13 15.15 8.52
CA PRO A 111 -3.96 14.92 7.09
C PRO A 111 -3.68 16.17 6.28
N GLU A 112 -4.26 17.32 6.67
CA GLU A 112 -4.11 18.56 5.91
C GLU A 112 -2.68 19.09 6.04
N ARG A 113 -2.06 18.99 7.22
CA ARG A 113 -0.64 19.32 7.41
C ARG A 113 0.32 18.36 6.73
N ALA A 114 -0.13 17.13 6.42
CA ALA A 114 0.69 16.12 5.77
C ALA A 114 0.51 16.08 4.26
N ARG A 115 -0.45 16.83 3.70
CA ARG A 115 -0.86 16.76 2.29
C ARG A 115 0.29 17.02 1.30
N GLU A 116 1.20 17.93 1.65
CA GLU A 116 2.35 18.33 0.82
C GLU A 116 3.58 17.42 1.03
N ARG A 117 3.53 16.47 1.96
CA ARG A 117 4.63 15.52 2.14
C ARG A 117 4.77 14.69 0.88
N PHE A 118 6.01 14.59 0.39
CA PHE A 118 6.34 13.95 -0.89
C PHE A 118 5.67 12.58 -1.07
N GLY A 119 5.68 11.71 -0.05
CA GLY A 119 5.08 10.37 -0.15
C GLY A 119 3.57 10.39 -0.43
N LEU A 120 2.80 11.25 0.25
CA LEU A 120 1.36 11.37 0.05
C LEU A 120 1.02 12.09 -1.25
N TRP A 121 1.78 13.12 -1.62
CA TRP A 121 1.68 13.75 -2.94
C TRP A 121 1.93 12.73 -4.06
N PHE A 122 2.97 11.91 -3.93
CA PHE A 122 3.33 10.89 -4.91
C PHE A 122 2.22 9.84 -5.05
N VAL A 123 1.69 9.31 -3.93
CA VAL A 123 0.54 8.40 -3.94
C VAL A 123 -0.66 9.01 -4.66
N ARG A 124 -1.00 10.29 -4.40
CA ARG A 124 -2.10 10.98 -5.09
C ARG A 124 -1.86 11.08 -6.60
N SER A 125 -0.63 11.38 -7.02
CA SER A 125 -0.28 11.42 -8.45
C SER A 125 -0.38 10.06 -9.14
N LEU A 126 0.02 8.97 -8.45
CA LEU A 126 -0.09 7.61 -8.96
C LEU A 126 -1.55 7.14 -9.01
N ALA A 127 -2.35 7.49 -7.99
CA ALA A 127 -3.79 7.21 -7.97
C ALA A 127 -4.49 7.78 -9.21
N ALA A 128 -4.14 9.01 -9.61
CA ALA A 128 -4.67 9.60 -10.84
C ALA A 128 -4.28 8.83 -12.11
N GLN A 129 -3.09 8.20 -12.16
CA GLN A 129 -2.64 7.40 -13.31
C GLN A 129 -3.48 6.13 -13.48
N VAL A 130 -3.94 5.52 -12.39
CA VAL A 130 -4.88 4.38 -12.42
C VAL A 130 -6.35 4.83 -12.42
N ARG A 131 -6.62 6.12 -12.63
CA ARG A 131 -7.96 6.73 -12.57
C ARG A 131 -8.70 6.38 -11.27
N GLY A 132 -7.94 6.23 -10.19
CA GLY A 132 -8.45 5.87 -8.88
C GLY A 132 -8.72 7.08 -7.99
N GLU A 133 -9.54 6.86 -6.98
CA GLU A 133 -9.89 7.83 -5.95
C GLU A 133 -9.11 7.51 -4.68
N PHE A 134 -8.26 8.44 -4.24
CA PHE A 134 -7.48 8.27 -3.02
C PHE A 134 -8.06 9.11 -1.87
N THR A 135 -8.35 8.44 -0.76
CA THR A 135 -8.82 9.05 0.48
C THR A 135 -7.88 8.68 1.62
N LEU A 136 -7.76 9.60 2.58
CA LEU A 136 -6.92 9.44 3.75
C LEU A 136 -7.68 9.97 4.95
N THR A 137 -7.95 9.10 5.91
CA THR A 137 -8.56 9.45 7.19
C THR A 137 -7.57 9.15 8.30
N SER A 138 -7.54 10.00 9.32
CA SER A 138 -6.57 9.87 10.40
C SER A 138 -7.13 10.48 11.68
N GLN A 139 -7.47 9.62 12.65
CA GLN A 139 -7.72 9.83 14.10
C GLN A 139 -8.66 8.72 14.65
N PRO A 140 -8.29 7.97 15.71
CA PRO A 140 -6.98 7.83 16.32
C PRO A 140 -5.99 7.00 15.49
N SER A 141 -6.50 6.15 14.58
CA SER A 141 -5.74 5.36 13.59
C SER A 141 -5.59 6.13 12.27
N CYS A 142 -4.72 5.65 11.38
CA CYS A 142 -4.65 6.16 10.00
C CYS A 142 -5.13 5.09 9.01
N THR A 143 -6.00 5.48 8.08
CA THR A 143 -6.49 4.64 7.00
C THR A 143 -6.30 5.37 5.68
N ALA A 144 -5.45 4.81 4.81
CA ALA A 144 -5.26 5.22 3.44
C ALA A 144 -6.02 4.26 2.51
N LYS A 145 -6.95 4.77 1.71
CA LYS A 145 -7.79 3.97 0.83
C LYS A 145 -7.70 4.47 -0.61
N LEU A 146 -7.38 3.56 -1.52
CA LEU A 146 -7.45 3.76 -2.97
C LEU A 146 -8.61 2.93 -3.53
N VAL A 147 -9.53 3.59 -4.21
CA VAL A 147 -10.60 2.94 -5.00
C VAL A 147 -10.24 3.01 -6.47
N PHE A 148 -10.27 1.90 -7.21
CA PHE A 148 -9.83 1.87 -8.62
C PHE A 148 -10.53 0.77 -9.43
N SER A 149 -10.42 0.87 -10.75
CA SER A 149 -10.87 -0.15 -11.71
C SER A 149 -9.66 -0.73 -12.45
N LEU A 150 -9.78 -1.98 -12.91
CA LEU A 150 -8.76 -2.69 -13.69
C LEU A 150 -9.17 -2.84 -15.16
#